data_AF-A0A356TNG9-F1
#
_entry.id   AF-A0A356TNG9-F1
#
_cell.length_a   1.000
_cell.length_b   1.000
_cell.length_c   1.000
_cell.angle_alpha   90.00
_cell.angle_beta   90.00
_cell.angle_gamma   90.00
#
_symmetry.space_group_name_H-M   'P 1'
#
loop_
_entity.id
_entity.type
_entity.pdbx_description
1 polymer ?
#
loop_
_entity_poly.entity_id
_entity_poly.type
_entity_poly.pdbx_seq_one_letter_code
_entity_poly.pdbx_strand_id
1 'polypeptide(L)'
;LSGLALHEVGHTVGLRHNFSGSADSMNYHPEYWQLRDDGNMRPRNWDPMTSAEVDGRINEYAYSTVMDYGHNFLVSDAHGLGHYDHAAIKMGYGDLVEVFTAVPNTDEMAWLAMIQNAGWPMPITLATGFGSELSAYPYTEYLALAGGHEGLQARADVDYDSLSPGGILARSGIDFNSHDAEGRVMVPYRFCSDEQADLSPGCYRYDAGADHYESVQSVIDSYWNYYIFNNFRRGRIGFNVSSTANRIHGRYFNKLQRANQSYVLWRGIVDDVFGDLPGAEEFWTAERGFGGFTAAVGASYQTLMRVITTPEPGGYSMTTRADGTRAMMSGGGEVRVDGFDGRALETTWDFDAGYYWFDQLERVGYFYDKVLALQVLTDPTTYFIGRDTG
;
A
#
# COMPACT_ATOMS: atom_id res chain seq x y z
N LEU A 1 11.72 -5.75 19.39
CA LEU A 1 11.15 -5.47 20.74
C LEU A 1 11.12 -3.97 21.05
N SER A 2 12.05 -3.16 20.52
CA SER A 2 12.01 -1.69 20.68
C SER A 2 10.80 -1.05 19.98
N GLY A 3 10.51 -1.39 18.73
CA GLY A 3 9.46 -0.72 17.96
C GLY A 3 8.02 -0.97 18.46
N LEU A 4 7.62 -2.23 18.74
CA LEU A 4 6.34 -2.51 19.41
C LEU A 4 6.19 -1.75 20.74
N ALA A 5 7.24 -1.64 21.55
CA ALA A 5 7.16 -0.87 22.79
C ALA A 5 6.93 0.62 22.52
N LEU A 6 7.56 1.17 21.47
CA LEU A 6 7.33 2.56 21.03
C LEU A 6 5.90 2.76 20.52
N HIS A 7 5.33 1.81 19.78
CA HIS A 7 3.94 1.83 19.32
C HIS A 7 2.95 1.93 20.49
N GLU A 8 3.10 1.04 21.48
CA GLU A 8 2.23 1.03 22.67
C GLU A 8 2.41 2.31 23.51
N VAL A 9 3.64 2.81 23.65
CA VAL A 9 3.89 4.11 24.30
C VAL A 9 3.21 5.24 23.51
N GLY A 10 3.25 5.21 22.18
CA GLY A 10 2.51 6.13 21.31
C GLY A 10 1.03 6.22 21.68
N HIS A 11 0.36 5.09 21.87
CA HIS A 11 -1.01 5.06 22.36
C HIS A 11 -1.17 5.69 23.76
N THR A 12 -0.24 5.44 24.69
CA THR A 12 -0.31 6.06 26.03
C THR A 12 -0.19 7.58 26.02
N VAL A 13 0.47 8.14 25.00
CA VAL A 13 0.60 9.59 24.78
C VAL A 13 -0.40 10.12 23.74
N GLY A 14 -1.47 9.37 23.47
CA GLY A 14 -2.61 9.85 22.70
C GLY A 14 -2.52 9.69 21.18
N LEU A 15 -1.48 9.02 20.66
CA LEU A 15 -1.42 8.71 19.24
C LEU A 15 -2.39 7.59 18.87
N ARG A 16 -3.11 7.77 17.76
CA ARG A 16 -3.87 6.70 17.09
C ARG A 16 -2.99 5.97 16.10
N HIS A 17 -3.49 4.87 15.55
CA HIS A 17 -2.84 4.25 14.39
C HIS A 17 -2.77 5.23 13.22
N ASN A 18 -1.71 5.08 12.42
CA ASN A 18 -1.58 5.73 11.13
C ASN A 18 -1.20 4.68 10.07
N PHE A 19 -2.18 4.23 9.29
CA PHE A 19 -2.00 3.20 8.24
C PHE A 19 -1.52 3.75 6.90
N SER A 20 -1.12 5.03 6.86
CA SER A 20 -0.47 5.62 5.68
C SER A 20 1.05 5.68 5.83
N GLY A 21 1.62 5.10 6.89
CA GLY A 21 3.05 5.15 7.16
C GLY A 21 3.90 4.56 6.04
N SER A 22 3.40 3.47 5.42
CA SER A 22 3.99 2.85 4.23
C SER A 22 3.80 3.66 2.95
N ALA A 23 2.88 4.61 2.87
CA ALA A 23 2.65 5.41 1.66
C ALA A 23 3.28 6.82 1.76
N ASP A 24 3.87 7.15 2.90
CA ASP A 24 4.39 8.47 3.26
C ASP A 24 5.89 8.59 2.97
N SER A 25 6.28 8.27 1.75
CA SER A 25 7.68 8.12 1.33
C SER A 25 8.54 9.39 1.48
N MET A 26 7.92 10.57 1.43
CA MET A 26 8.59 11.84 1.73
C MET A 26 9.17 11.89 3.16
N ASN A 27 8.60 11.10 4.07
CA ASN A 27 8.91 11.07 5.49
C ASN A 27 9.53 9.73 5.94
N TYR A 28 10.03 8.93 5.00
CA TYR A 28 10.85 7.77 5.30
C TYR A 28 12.19 8.13 5.94
N HIS A 29 12.84 7.11 6.50
CA HIS A 29 14.21 7.23 6.99
C HIS A 29 15.18 7.61 5.85
N PRO A 30 16.21 8.45 6.12
CA PRO A 30 17.18 8.88 5.11
C PRO A 30 17.83 7.72 4.33
N GLU A 31 18.10 6.62 5.01
CA GLU A 31 18.75 5.41 4.47
C GLU A 31 17.92 4.78 3.35
N TYR A 32 16.58 4.90 3.37
CA TYR A 32 15.75 4.47 2.25
C TYR A 32 16.20 5.17 0.97
N TRP A 33 16.32 6.49 1.00
CA TRP A 33 16.69 7.30 -0.16
C TRP A 33 18.15 7.16 -0.56
N GLN A 34 19.04 6.84 0.38
CA GLN A 34 20.43 6.51 0.07
C GLN A 34 20.55 5.17 -0.68
N LEU A 35 19.70 4.20 -0.36
CA LEU A 35 19.63 2.92 -1.06
C LEU A 35 18.87 3.02 -2.38
N ARG A 36 17.78 3.80 -2.39
CA ARG A 36 16.86 3.93 -3.52
C ARG A 36 17.44 4.74 -4.66
N ASP A 37 18.18 5.81 -4.35
CA ASP A 37 18.71 6.75 -5.34
C ASP A 37 20.00 6.23 -5.99
N ASP A 38 19.83 5.59 -7.14
CA ASP A 38 20.90 5.17 -8.03
C ASP A 38 21.15 6.19 -9.17
N GLY A 39 20.48 7.35 -9.13
CA GLY A 39 20.52 8.39 -10.16
C GLY A 39 19.52 8.21 -11.31
N ASN A 40 18.72 7.13 -11.34
CA ASN A 40 17.72 6.88 -12.38
C ASN A 40 16.43 6.23 -11.84
N MET A 41 16.05 6.60 -10.61
CA MET A 41 14.87 6.09 -9.92
C MET A 41 13.58 6.28 -10.74
N ARG A 42 12.79 5.20 -10.85
CA ARG A 42 11.40 5.25 -11.36
C ARG A 42 10.46 4.49 -10.42
N PRO A 43 9.12 4.61 -10.51
CA PRO A 43 8.24 3.80 -9.66
C PRO A 43 8.50 2.30 -9.84
N ARG A 44 8.27 1.47 -8.81
CA ARG A 44 8.69 0.05 -8.81
C ARG A 44 8.10 -0.80 -9.94
N ASN A 45 6.96 -0.39 -10.50
CA ASN A 45 6.39 -1.02 -11.67
C ASN A 45 7.30 -0.93 -12.92
N TRP A 46 8.21 0.05 -12.98
CA TRP A 46 9.19 0.22 -14.05
C TRP A 46 10.64 0.06 -13.62
N ASP A 47 10.90 0.08 -12.32
CA ASP A 47 12.24 -0.03 -11.73
C ASP A 47 12.24 -1.00 -10.55
N PRO A 48 12.35 -2.31 -10.82
CA PRO A 48 12.36 -3.35 -9.81
C PRO A 48 13.52 -3.20 -8.81
N MET A 49 13.32 -3.71 -7.60
CA MET A 49 14.34 -3.67 -6.55
C MET A 49 15.64 -4.35 -6.96
N THR A 50 16.75 -3.65 -6.76
CA THR A 50 18.11 -4.12 -7.06
C THR A 50 18.66 -5.01 -5.95
N SER A 51 19.70 -5.80 -6.24
CA SER A 51 20.39 -6.59 -5.20
C SER A 51 20.98 -5.71 -4.10
N ALA A 52 21.47 -4.51 -4.43
CA ALA A 52 22.04 -3.59 -3.44
C ALA A 52 20.96 -3.11 -2.45
N GLU A 53 19.76 -2.82 -2.93
CA GLU A 53 18.62 -2.46 -2.08
C GLU A 53 18.16 -3.62 -1.21
N VAL A 54 18.13 -4.85 -1.75
CA VAL A 54 17.82 -6.06 -0.99
C VAL A 54 18.85 -6.32 0.11
N ASP A 55 20.13 -6.29 -0.24
CA ASP A 55 21.24 -6.52 0.69
C ASP A 55 21.30 -5.42 1.77
N GLY A 56 20.94 -4.18 1.39
CA GLY A 56 20.79 -3.05 2.29
C GLY A 56 19.52 -3.06 3.15
N ARG A 57 18.64 -4.07 2.97
CA ARG A 57 17.36 -4.21 3.67
C ARG A 57 16.44 -3.00 3.52
N ILE A 58 16.36 -2.42 2.32
CA ILE A 58 15.67 -1.15 2.04
C ILE A 58 14.27 -1.03 2.67
N ASN A 59 13.50 -2.12 2.70
CA ASN A 59 12.12 -2.12 3.20
C ASN A 59 12.01 -1.73 4.68
N GLU A 60 13.08 -1.94 5.46
CA GLU A 60 13.08 -1.58 6.89
C GLU A 60 13.07 -0.08 7.13
N TYR A 61 13.46 0.70 6.12
CA TYR A 61 13.49 2.16 6.15
C TYR A 61 12.24 2.80 5.52
N ALA A 62 11.29 1.99 5.06
CA ALA A 62 10.15 2.39 4.24
C ALA A 62 8.85 2.66 5.03
N TYR A 63 8.97 3.17 6.26
CA TYR A 63 7.84 3.60 7.08
C TYR A 63 8.15 4.95 7.72
N SER A 64 7.16 5.86 7.75
CA SER A 64 7.31 7.16 8.41
C SER A 64 6.94 7.16 9.89
N THR A 65 6.27 6.11 10.38
CA THR A 65 5.70 6.02 11.73
C THR A 65 5.69 4.59 12.28
N VAL A 66 5.93 4.45 13.58
CA VAL A 66 5.70 3.19 14.30
C VAL A 66 4.22 2.91 14.56
N MET A 67 3.33 3.87 14.32
CA MET A 67 1.87 3.73 14.52
C MET A 67 1.18 3.00 13.36
N ASP A 68 1.93 2.59 12.33
CA ASP A 68 1.46 1.69 11.29
C ASP A 68 1.58 0.23 11.77
N TYR A 69 0.64 -0.64 11.38
CA TYR A 69 0.78 -2.07 11.59
C TYR A 69 1.87 -2.69 10.73
N GLY A 70 2.08 -2.12 9.54
CA GLY A 70 3.09 -2.48 8.56
C GLY A 70 3.13 -3.97 8.16
N HIS A 71 3.91 -4.27 7.13
CA HIS A 71 3.89 -5.56 6.44
C HIS A 71 4.21 -6.73 7.38
N ASN A 72 5.19 -6.56 8.26
CA ASN A 72 5.48 -7.48 9.35
C ASN A 72 6.33 -6.79 10.45
N PHE A 73 6.34 -7.39 11.64
CA PHE A 73 7.05 -6.89 12.82
C PHE A 73 8.59 -6.94 12.71
N LEU A 74 9.17 -7.47 11.63
CA LEU A 74 10.61 -7.46 11.42
C LEU A 74 11.06 -6.24 10.64
N VAL A 75 10.17 -5.71 9.80
CA VAL A 75 10.48 -4.67 8.82
C VAL A 75 9.91 -3.31 9.24
N SER A 76 8.70 -3.28 9.79
CA SER A 76 7.93 -2.03 9.89
C SER A 76 8.36 -1.06 10.98
N ASP A 77 9.07 -1.54 12.00
CA ASP A 77 9.51 -0.76 13.16
C ASP A 77 10.99 -1.02 13.49
N ALA A 78 11.75 -1.54 12.52
CA ALA A 78 13.13 -1.99 12.68
C ALA A 78 14.07 -0.87 13.14
N HIS A 79 13.78 0.37 12.75
CA HIS A 79 14.62 1.55 13.01
C HIS A 79 14.03 2.54 14.01
N GLY A 80 12.96 2.16 14.72
CA GLY A 80 12.35 2.99 15.77
C GLY A 80 11.46 4.10 15.22
N LEU A 81 11.46 5.27 15.87
CA LEU A 81 10.59 6.39 15.52
C LEU A 81 10.95 6.99 14.15
N GLY A 82 9.94 7.26 13.34
CA GLY A 82 10.08 7.95 12.07
C GLY A 82 9.69 9.44 12.16
N HIS A 83 9.79 10.14 11.03
CA HIS A 83 9.50 11.59 10.95
C HIS A 83 8.07 11.93 11.36
N TYR A 84 7.09 11.06 11.04
CA TYR A 84 5.70 11.29 11.42
C TYR A 84 5.51 11.21 12.95
N ASP A 85 6.17 10.27 13.63
CA ASP A 85 6.07 10.14 15.08
C ASP A 85 6.55 11.40 15.79
N HIS A 86 7.67 11.96 15.33
CA HIS A 86 8.20 13.22 15.83
C HIS A 86 7.24 14.39 15.56
N ALA A 87 6.74 14.52 14.34
CA ALA A 87 5.80 15.58 13.98
C ALA A 87 4.48 15.50 14.74
N ALA A 88 3.94 14.29 14.96
CA ALA A 88 2.71 14.09 15.70
C ALA A 88 2.84 14.52 17.17
N ILE A 89 3.97 14.24 17.81
CA ILE A 89 4.24 14.68 19.19
C ILE A 89 4.49 16.20 19.26
N LYS A 90 5.24 16.76 18.31
CA LYS A 90 5.45 18.22 18.19
C LYS A 90 4.12 18.97 18.08
N MET A 91 3.24 18.49 17.21
CA MET A 91 1.91 19.07 17.03
C MET A 91 1.05 18.88 18.28
N GLY A 92 0.93 17.64 18.77
CA GLY A 92 0.01 17.31 19.87
C GLY A 92 0.37 17.91 21.23
N TYR A 93 1.64 18.23 21.47
CA TYR A 93 2.11 18.73 22.78
C TYR A 93 2.81 20.08 22.75
N GLY A 94 3.15 20.60 21.57
CA GLY A 94 3.86 21.88 21.43
C GLY A 94 3.18 22.87 20.49
N ASP A 95 2.07 22.50 19.84
CA ASP A 95 1.48 23.28 18.74
C ASP A 95 2.52 23.63 17.65
N LEU A 96 3.49 22.73 17.44
CA LEU A 96 4.58 22.88 16.49
C LEU A 96 4.38 22.01 15.26
N VAL A 97 4.68 22.56 14.09
CA VAL A 97 4.72 21.86 12.81
C VAL A 97 6.07 22.04 12.14
N GLU A 98 6.44 21.09 11.28
CA GLU A 98 7.69 21.17 10.52
C GLU A 98 7.50 21.92 9.21
N VAL A 99 8.45 22.79 8.86
CA VAL A 99 8.60 23.38 7.53
C VAL A 99 9.94 22.96 6.92
N PHE A 100 9.98 22.78 5.61
CA PHE A 100 11.24 22.57 4.90
C PHE A 100 12.05 23.86 4.80
N THR A 101 13.37 23.78 4.99
CA THR A 101 14.26 24.96 4.96
C THR A 101 15.05 25.10 3.66
N ALA A 102 15.04 24.10 2.78
CA ALA A 102 15.86 24.05 1.58
C ALA A 102 15.13 23.55 0.31
N VAL A 103 13.79 23.66 0.27
CA VAL A 103 13.00 23.29 -0.91
C VAL A 103 13.30 24.24 -2.09
N PRO A 104 13.69 23.73 -3.27
CA PRO A 104 14.02 24.56 -4.43
C PRO A 104 12.82 25.31 -5.02
N ASN A 105 11.62 24.72 -4.94
CA ASN A 105 10.40 25.30 -5.46
C ASN A 105 9.26 25.12 -4.44
N THR A 106 8.99 26.18 -3.69
CA THR A 106 7.96 26.19 -2.64
C THR A 106 6.55 26.09 -3.21
N ASP A 107 6.30 26.60 -4.41
CA ASP A 107 4.97 26.54 -5.04
C ASP A 107 4.58 25.10 -5.40
N GLU A 108 5.52 24.33 -5.96
CA GLU A 108 5.32 22.92 -6.29
C GLU A 108 5.14 22.06 -5.03
N MET A 109 5.96 22.29 -4.01
CA MET A 109 5.85 21.55 -2.75
C MET A 109 4.55 21.87 -2.00
N ALA A 110 4.14 23.14 -1.97
CA ALA A 110 2.89 23.55 -1.33
C ALA A 110 1.67 22.97 -2.06
N TRP A 111 1.70 22.93 -3.40
CA TRP A 111 0.68 22.28 -4.19
C TRP A 111 0.58 20.78 -3.90
N LEU A 112 1.71 20.07 -3.89
CA LEU A 112 1.76 18.66 -3.52
C LEU A 112 1.17 18.44 -2.12
N ALA A 113 1.56 19.27 -1.14
CA ALA A 113 1.05 19.19 0.23
C ALA A 113 -0.48 19.39 0.30
N MET A 114 -1.00 20.36 -0.45
CA MET A 114 -2.45 20.63 -0.53
C MET A 114 -3.22 19.46 -1.15
N ILE A 115 -2.74 18.93 -2.28
CA ILE A 115 -3.37 17.80 -2.96
C ILE A 115 -3.32 16.52 -2.11
N GLN A 116 -2.20 16.27 -1.41
CA GLN A 116 -2.10 15.17 -0.45
C GLN A 116 -3.10 15.34 0.71
N ASN A 117 -3.22 16.56 1.26
CA ASN A 117 -4.18 16.84 2.33
C ASN A 117 -5.64 16.64 1.87
N ALA A 118 -5.94 16.96 0.61
CA ALA A 118 -7.23 16.72 -0.03
C ALA A 118 -7.54 15.22 -0.25
N GLY A 119 -6.60 14.31 0.04
CA GLY A 119 -6.83 12.87 0.01
C GLY A 119 -6.73 12.24 -1.37
N TRP A 120 -6.05 12.90 -2.31
CA TRP A 120 -5.76 12.30 -3.62
C TRP A 120 -4.83 11.09 -3.46
N PRO A 121 -5.07 9.98 -4.19
CA PRO A 121 -4.24 8.78 -4.10
C PRO A 121 -2.81 9.08 -4.60
N MET A 122 -2.71 9.87 -5.67
CA MET A 122 -1.47 10.32 -6.28
C MET A 122 -1.59 11.83 -6.47
N PRO A 123 -0.64 12.65 -5.97
CA PRO A 123 -0.74 14.09 -6.15
C PRO A 123 -0.61 14.49 -7.61
N ILE A 124 -1.67 15.06 -8.19
CA ILE A 124 -1.63 15.67 -9.53
C ILE A 124 -0.67 16.85 -9.55
N THR A 125 -0.07 17.14 -10.71
CA THR A 125 0.90 18.23 -10.81
C THR A 125 0.26 19.60 -10.73
N LEU A 126 1.07 20.61 -10.40
CA LEU A 126 0.67 22.00 -10.46
C LEU A 126 0.16 22.36 -11.87
N ALA A 127 0.87 21.88 -12.90
CA ALA A 127 0.48 22.05 -14.30
C ALA A 127 -0.90 21.45 -14.61
N THR A 128 -1.24 20.29 -14.03
CA THR A 128 -2.59 19.72 -14.13
C THR A 128 -3.63 20.60 -13.43
N GLY A 129 -3.34 21.09 -12.23
CA GLY A 129 -4.23 21.98 -11.48
C GLY A 129 -4.59 23.28 -12.23
N PHE A 130 -3.67 23.77 -13.06
CA PHE A 130 -3.86 24.96 -13.91
C PHE A 130 -4.17 24.63 -15.37
N GLY A 131 -4.61 23.40 -15.67
CA GLY A 131 -5.18 23.03 -16.96
C GLY A 131 -4.17 22.98 -18.12
N SER A 132 -2.90 22.71 -17.84
CA SER A 132 -1.85 22.62 -18.88
C SER A 132 -1.71 21.22 -19.47
N GLU A 133 -1.40 20.23 -18.64
CA GLU A 133 -1.22 18.81 -19.03
C GLU A 133 -1.58 17.92 -17.86
N LEU A 134 -2.33 16.84 -18.10
CA LEU A 134 -2.72 15.89 -17.08
C LEU A 134 -1.53 14.97 -16.72
N SER A 135 -1.03 15.11 -15.50
CA SER A 135 0.08 14.35 -14.96
C SER A 135 0.03 14.31 -13.43
N ALA A 136 0.78 13.39 -12.83
CA ALA A 136 0.92 13.27 -11.37
C ALA A 136 2.39 13.13 -10.97
N TYR A 137 2.72 13.49 -9.73
CA TYR A 137 4.03 13.26 -9.16
C TYR A 137 4.17 11.79 -8.72
N PRO A 138 5.03 10.99 -9.36
CA PRO A 138 5.47 9.73 -8.78
C PRO A 138 6.29 10.02 -7.52
N TYR A 139 6.26 9.10 -6.55
CA TYR A 139 6.99 9.28 -5.29
C TYR A 139 8.50 9.46 -5.48
N THR A 140 9.07 8.89 -6.55
CA THR A 140 10.50 9.00 -6.87
C THR A 140 10.95 10.41 -7.21
N GLU A 141 10.01 11.35 -7.46
CA GLU A 141 10.32 12.76 -7.66
C GLU A 141 10.35 13.58 -6.37
N TYR A 142 9.89 13.02 -5.24
CA TYR A 142 9.80 13.76 -3.98
C TYR A 142 11.18 14.21 -3.49
N LEU A 143 12.21 13.40 -3.74
CA LEU A 143 13.60 13.75 -3.42
C LEU A 143 14.03 15.01 -4.18
N ALA A 144 13.75 15.09 -5.49
CA ALA A 144 14.09 16.25 -6.30
C ALA A 144 13.26 17.50 -5.90
N LEU A 145 11.97 17.33 -5.65
CA LEU A 145 11.08 18.39 -5.18
C LEU A 145 11.53 18.97 -3.84
N ALA A 146 12.09 18.14 -2.96
CA ALA A 146 12.57 18.56 -1.65
C ALA A 146 13.99 19.15 -1.66
N GLY A 147 14.72 19.10 -2.79
CA GLY A 147 16.10 19.60 -2.88
C GLY A 147 17.18 18.54 -2.62
N GLY A 148 16.92 17.29 -2.97
CA GLY A 148 17.83 16.16 -2.78
C GLY A 148 17.78 15.56 -1.38
N HIS A 149 18.73 14.67 -1.06
CA HIS A 149 18.79 14.03 0.26
C HIS A 149 18.88 15.03 1.40
N GLU A 150 19.71 16.08 1.25
CA GLU A 150 19.85 17.11 2.28
C GLU A 150 18.55 17.90 2.44
N GLY A 151 17.95 18.34 1.34
CA GLY A 151 16.73 19.16 1.39
C GLY A 151 15.52 18.42 1.97
N LEU A 152 15.39 17.12 1.69
CA LEU A 152 14.33 16.27 2.26
C LEU A 152 14.42 16.12 3.79
N GLN A 153 15.63 16.27 4.35
CA GLN A 153 15.88 16.19 5.79
C GLN A 153 15.99 17.57 6.47
N ALA A 154 16.15 18.64 5.68
CA ALA A 154 16.33 20.00 6.17
C ALA A 154 14.99 20.60 6.62
N ARG A 155 14.68 20.45 7.92
CA ARG A 155 13.40 20.79 8.54
C ARG A 155 13.60 21.74 9.71
N ALA A 156 12.62 22.60 9.96
CA ALA A 156 12.57 23.48 11.13
C ALA A 156 11.18 23.47 11.74
N ASP A 157 11.12 23.56 13.07
CA ASP A 157 9.84 23.65 13.80
C ASP A 157 9.37 25.11 13.84
N VAL A 158 8.09 25.32 13.57
CA VAL A 158 7.40 26.62 13.68
C VAL A 158 6.05 26.44 14.39
N ASP A 159 5.53 27.51 14.97
CA ASP A 159 4.19 27.48 15.58
C ASP A 159 3.13 27.23 14.51
N TYR A 160 2.19 26.30 14.76
CA TYR A 160 1.11 25.96 13.83
C TYR A 160 0.28 27.19 13.43
N ASP A 161 -0.06 28.02 14.42
CA ASP A 161 -0.85 29.24 14.21
C ASP A 161 -0.08 30.34 13.44
N SER A 162 1.23 30.16 13.22
CA SER A 162 2.01 31.07 12.36
C SER A 162 1.86 30.78 10.87
N LEU A 163 1.30 29.62 10.51
CA LEU A 163 1.09 29.25 9.13
C LEU A 163 -0.03 30.06 8.48
N SER A 164 0.18 30.43 7.22
CA SER A 164 -0.80 31.16 6.41
C SER A 164 -0.83 30.63 4.99
N PRO A 165 -1.87 30.96 4.20
CA PRO A 165 -1.85 30.67 2.77
C PRO A 165 -0.73 31.48 2.13
N GLY A 166 0.14 30.79 1.39
CA GLY A 166 1.29 31.41 0.72
C GLY A 166 1.48 30.92 -0.70
N GLY A 167 2.49 31.48 -1.37
CA GLY A 167 2.91 31.03 -2.70
C GLY A 167 1.80 31.05 -3.75
N ILE A 168 1.82 30.05 -4.62
CA ILE A 168 0.84 29.86 -5.69
C ILE A 168 -0.58 29.64 -5.17
N LEU A 169 -0.72 28.97 -4.03
CA LEU A 169 -2.04 28.67 -3.44
C LEU A 169 -2.78 29.96 -3.09
N ALA A 170 -2.11 30.87 -2.38
CA ALA A 170 -2.68 32.17 -2.03
C ALA A 170 -3.00 33.03 -3.27
N ARG A 171 -2.09 33.04 -4.26
CA ARG A 171 -2.31 33.79 -5.53
C ARG A 171 -3.49 33.25 -6.33
N SER A 172 -3.81 31.97 -6.16
CA SER A 172 -4.95 31.31 -6.80
C SER A 172 -6.21 31.27 -5.94
N GLY A 173 -6.20 31.95 -4.79
CA GLY A 173 -7.38 32.05 -3.91
C GLY A 173 -7.69 30.75 -3.15
N ILE A 174 -6.71 29.86 -3.00
CA ILE A 174 -6.83 28.61 -2.23
C ILE A 174 -6.40 28.88 -0.79
N ASP A 175 -7.34 28.71 0.15
CA ASP A 175 -7.13 28.90 1.58
C ASP A 175 -6.55 27.62 2.22
N PHE A 176 -5.22 27.47 2.13
CA PHE A 176 -4.49 26.37 2.74
C PHE A 176 -3.23 26.88 3.43
N ASN A 177 -3.25 26.87 4.77
CA ASN A 177 -2.14 27.28 5.63
C ASN A 177 -0.94 26.36 5.43
N SER A 178 0.00 26.81 4.60
CA SER A 178 1.11 26.01 4.10
C SER A 178 2.46 26.69 4.24
N HIS A 179 2.48 27.99 4.53
CA HIS A 179 3.71 28.77 4.58
C HIS A 179 3.85 29.46 5.92
N ASP A 180 5.07 29.50 6.43
CA ASP A 180 5.43 30.36 7.57
C ASP A 180 5.73 31.80 7.11
N ALA A 181 6.16 32.64 8.07
CA ALA A 181 6.51 34.04 7.83
C ALA A 181 7.73 34.23 6.90
N GLU A 182 8.63 33.25 6.84
CA GLU A 182 9.79 33.25 5.95
C GLU A 182 9.46 32.72 4.54
N GLY A 183 8.24 32.25 4.31
CA GLY A 183 7.80 31.64 3.05
C GLY A 183 8.26 30.19 2.87
N ARG A 184 8.68 29.52 3.94
CA ARG A 184 9.01 28.09 3.95
C ARG A 184 7.74 27.27 4.00
N VAL A 185 7.75 26.11 3.33
CA VAL A 185 6.55 25.28 3.15
C VAL A 185 6.48 24.21 4.24
N MET A 186 5.30 24.04 4.82
CA MET A 186 4.98 22.97 5.76
C MET A 186 5.26 21.60 5.14
N VAL A 187 5.93 20.73 5.90
CA VAL A 187 6.16 19.34 5.51
C VAL A 187 4.81 18.62 5.45
N PRO A 188 4.45 18.00 4.31
CA PRO A 188 3.24 17.20 4.23
C PRO A 188 3.45 15.83 4.87
N TYR A 189 2.55 15.47 5.78
CA TYR A 189 2.47 14.13 6.39
C TYR A 189 1.20 13.43 5.95
N ARG A 190 1.28 12.14 5.61
CA ARG A 190 0.07 11.35 5.36
C ARG A 190 -0.49 10.80 6.66
N PHE A 191 -1.81 10.77 6.75
CA PHE A 191 -2.51 10.21 7.90
C PHE A 191 -3.72 9.40 7.46
N CYS A 192 -3.83 8.18 8.01
CA CYS A 192 -5.04 7.39 7.89
C CYS A 192 -5.34 6.60 9.16
N SER A 193 -6.54 6.80 9.70
CA SER A 193 -6.96 6.26 11.00
C SER A 193 -7.75 4.95 10.89
N ASP A 194 -8.06 4.35 12.04
CA ASP A 194 -8.88 3.14 12.18
C ASP A 194 -10.20 3.18 11.41
N GLU A 195 -10.85 4.33 11.33
CA GLU A 195 -12.11 4.52 10.64
C GLU A 195 -12.00 4.41 9.11
N GLN A 196 -10.79 4.58 8.57
CA GLN A 196 -10.50 4.56 7.14
C GLN A 196 -9.66 3.35 6.70
N ALA A 197 -9.28 2.50 7.65
CA ALA A 197 -8.41 1.35 7.42
C ALA A 197 -8.94 0.42 6.32
N ASP A 198 -8.04 -0.01 5.44
CA ASP A 198 -8.30 -0.94 4.33
C ASP A 198 -9.26 -0.41 3.23
N LEU A 199 -9.51 0.91 3.16
CA LEU A 199 -10.37 1.49 2.12
C LEU A 199 -9.67 1.72 0.78
N SER A 200 -8.37 2.00 0.78
CA SER A 200 -7.57 2.21 -0.42
C SER A 200 -6.10 1.81 -0.18
N PRO A 201 -5.31 1.54 -1.24
CA PRO A 201 -3.94 1.06 -1.07
C PRO A 201 -3.03 1.95 -0.21
N GLY A 202 -3.24 3.27 -0.21
CA GLY A 202 -2.48 4.19 0.65
C GLY A 202 -2.90 4.18 2.14
N CYS A 203 -3.82 3.30 2.53
CA CYS A 203 -4.31 3.14 3.90
C CYS A 203 -4.56 1.65 4.24
N TYR A 204 -3.77 0.75 3.66
CA TYR A 204 -3.89 -0.66 3.99
C TYR A 204 -3.18 -0.95 5.30
N ARG A 205 -3.85 -1.71 6.17
CA ARG A 205 -3.18 -2.32 7.29
C ARG A 205 -2.28 -3.41 6.77
N TYR A 206 -1.10 -3.60 7.32
CA TYR A 206 -0.26 -4.74 6.94
C TYR A 206 0.14 -4.77 5.47
N ASP A 207 0.50 -3.61 4.94
CA ASP A 207 1.08 -3.43 3.62
C ASP A 207 2.49 -2.84 3.74
N ALA A 208 3.14 -2.63 2.59
CA ALA A 208 4.40 -1.90 2.47
C ALA A 208 4.45 -1.29 1.06
N GLY A 209 5.10 -0.14 0.91
CA GLY A 209 5.41 0.40 -0.40
C GLY A 209 4.96 1.83 -0.63
N ALA A 210 5.82 2.61 -1.27
CA ALA A 210 5.65 4.04 -1.44
C ALA A 210 4.51 4.44 -2.40
N ASP A 211 3.94 3.50 -3.14
CA ASP A 211 2.83 3.72 -4.06
C ASP A 211 1.82 2.55 -4.07
N HIS A 212 0.75 2.74 -4.84
CA HIS A 212 -0.36 1.79 -4.93
C HIS A 212 0.07 0.42 -5.49
N TYR A 213 1.05 0.40 -6.39
CA TYR A 213 1.57 -0.83 -6.96
C TYR A 213 2.30 -1.62 -5.88
N GLU A 214 3.22 -0.97 -5.17
CA GLU A 214 3.98 -1.61 -4.10
C GLU A 214 3.07 -2.11 -2.96
N SER A 215 2.11 -1.29 -2.47
CA SER A 215 1.14 -1.70 -1.45
C SER A 215 0.35 -2.95 -1.86
N VAL A 216 -0.14 -3.00 -3.10
CA VAL A 216 -0.89 -4.16 -3.59
C VAL A 216 0.01 -5.38 -3.78
N GLN A 217 1.23 -5.21 -4.32
CA GLN A 217 2.20 -6.32 -4.43
C GLN A 217 2.55 -6.88 -3.06
N SER A 218 2.76 -6.03 -2.06
CA SER A 218 3.02 -6.44 -0.67
C SER A 218 1.89 -7.29 -0.09
N VAL A 219 0.63 -6.96 -0.40
CA VAL A 219 -0.54 -7.79 -0.02
C VAL A 219 -0.55 -9.13 -0.77
N ILE A 220 -0.27 -9.11 -2.08
CA ILE A 220 -0.19 -10.31 -2.92
C ILE A 220 0.90 -11.27 -2.42
N ASP A 221 2.10 -10.75 -2.20
CA ASP A 221 3.25 -11.49 -1.70
C ASP A 221 2.96 -12.09 -0.32
N SER A 222 2.34 -11.31 0.56
CA SER A 222 1.89 -11.80 1.86
C SER A 222 0.93 -12.97 1.72
N TYR A 223 -0.05 -12.89 0.83
CA TYR A 223 -1.01 -13.96 0.60
C TYR A 223 -0.32 -15.26 0.18
N TRP A 224 0.58 -15.19 -0.80
CA TRP A 224 1.29 -16.37 -1.31
C TRP A 224 2.26 -16.96 -0.29
N ASN A 225 3.05 -16.12 0.37
CA ASN A 225 4.08 -16.54 1.31
C ASN A 225 3.51 -17.05 2.65
N TYR A 226 2.35 -16.54 3.08
CA TYR A 226 1.73 -16.96 4.34
C TYR A 226 0.84 -18.19 4.20
N TYR A 227 0.78 -18.88 3.05
CA TYR A 227 -0.07 -20.05 2.86
C TYR A 227 0.07 -21.09 3.98
N ILE A 228 1.30 -21.45 4.36
CA ILE A 228 1.57 -22.42 5.44
C ILE A 228 1.06 -21.88 6.79
N PHE A 229 1.16 -20.57 7.02
CA PHE A 229 0.70 -19.92 8.24
C PHE A 229 -0.81 -19.72 8.27
N ASN A 230 -1.47 -19.63 7.12
CA ASN A 230 -2.89 -19.41 7.01
C ASN A 230 -3.65 -20.73 7.05
N ASN A 231 -3.29 -21.67 6.17
CA ASN A 231 -4.12 -22.83 5.86
C ASN A 231 -3.80 -24.08 6.69
N PHE A 232 -2.74 -24.09 7.50
CA PHE A 232 -2.38 -25.24 8.34
C PHE A 232 -2.52 -24.92 9.82
N ARG A 233 -3.05 -25.86 10.61
CA ARG A 233 -3.34 -25.61 12.03
C ARG A 233 -2.10 -25.27 12.84
N ARG A 234 -1.03 -26.07 12.70
CA ARG A 234 0.27 -25.85 13.37
C ARG A 234 0.13 -25.64 14.88
N GLY A 235 -0.69 -26.47 15.54
CA GLY A 235 -0.94 -26.40 16.98
C GLY A 235 -1.83 -25.23 17.44
N ARG A 236 -2.37 -24.42 16.53
CA ARG A 236 -3.27 -23.30 16.90
C ARG A 236 -4.58 -23.81 17.50
N ILE A 237 -4.97 -23.21 18.60
CA ILE A 237 -6.27 -23.36 19.24
C ILE A 237 -7.30 -22.50 18.46
N GLY A 238 -8.51 -23.00 18.27
CA GLY A 238 -9.58 -22.28 17.55
C GLY A 238 -9.40 -22.23 16.04
N PHE A 239 -8.43 -22.96 15.47
CA PHE A 239 -8.24 -23.07 14.02
C PHE A 239 -9.42 -23.79 13.37
N ASN A 240 -10.13 -23.10 12.49
CA ASN A 240 -11.26 -23.66 11.77
C ASN A 240 -11.40 -23.03 10.37
N VAL A 241 -12.24 -23.64 9.54
CA VAL A 241 -12.52 -23.18 8.16
C VAL A 241 -12.96 -21.72 8.14
N SER A 242 -13.95 -21.34 8.96
CA SER A 242 -14.50 -19.97 8.95
C SER A 242 -13.45 -18.93 9.33
N SER A 243 -12.65 -19.17 10.37
CA SER A 243 -11.57 -18.27 10.78
C SER A 243 -10.50 -18.10 9.70
N THR A 244 -10.21 -19.17 8.95
CA THR A 244 -9.25 -19.15 7.86
C THR A 244 -9.82 -18.39 6.67
N ALA A 245 -11.05 -18.70 6.25
CA ALA A 245 -11.74 -18.02 5.17
C ALA A 245 -11.89 -16.51 5.45
N ASN A 246 -12.31 -16.13 6.66
CA ASN A 246 -12.43 -14.73 7.08
C ASN A 246 -11.08 -14.01 7.04
N ARG A 247 -9.99 -14.70 7.43
CA ARG A 247 -8.63 -14.14 7.31
C ARG A 247 -8.26 -13.95 5.85
N ILE A 248 -8.44 -14.95 4.99
CA ILE A 248 -8.09 -14.85 3.56
C ILE A 248 -8.86 -13.70 2.90
N HIS A 249 -10.17 -13.67 3.12
CA HIS A 249 -11.07 -12.65 2.60
C HIS A 249 -10.68 -11.25 3.09
N GLY A 250 -10.62 -11.04 4.41
CA GLY A 250 -10.41 -9.72 5.01
C GLY A 250 -8.97 -9.20 4.88
N ARG A 251 -7.96 -10.06 5.09
CA ARG A 251 -6.55 -9.66 5.14
C ARG A 251 -5.95 -9.41 3.76
N TYR A 252 -6.48 -10.09 2.74
CA TYR A 252 -5.92 -10.08 1.38
C TYR A 252 -6.96 -9.72 0.32
N PHE A 253 -7.99 -10.54 0.10
CA PHE A 253 -8.82 -10.38 -1.11
C PHE A 253 -9.67 -9.11 -1.11
N ASN A 254 -10.20 -8.70 0.05
CA ASN A 254 -10.90 -7.42 0.19
C ASN A 254 -10.01 -6.26 -0.25
N LYS A 255 -8.72 -6.29 0.08
CA LYS A 255 -7.78 -5.24 -0.33
C LYS A 255 -7.53 -5.25 -1.85
N LEU A 256 -7.48 -6.43 -2.47
CA LEU A 256 -7.40 -6.51 -3.93
C LEU A 256 -8.67 -5.90 -4.58
N GLN A 257 -9.84 -6.17 -4.00
CA GLN A 257 -11.10 -5.56 -4.42
C GLN A 257 -11.12 -4.05 -4.24
N ARG A 258 -10.73 -3.56 -3.05
CA ARG A 258 -10.71 -2.15 -2.66
C ARG A 258 -9.79 -1.32 -3.53
N ALA A 259 -8.67 -1.90 -3.98
CA ALA A 259 -7.78 -1.25 -4.92
C ALA A 259 -8.49 -0.92 -6.23
N ASN A 260 -9.23 -1.89 -6.79
CA ASN A 260 -10.04 -1.68 -7.98
C ASN A 260 -11.19 -0.68 -7.76
N GLN A 261 -11.89 -0.76 -6.63
CA GLN A 261 -12.99 0.17 -6.32
C GLN A 261 -12.49 1.62 -6.20
N SER A 262 -11.39 1.84 -5.49
CA SER A 262 -10.73 3.14 -5.39
C SER A 262 -10.26 3.63 -6.76
N TYR A 263 -9.65 2.75 -7.57
CA TYR A 263 -9.20 3.10 -8.92
C TYR A 263 -10.36 3.56 -9.82
N VAL A 264 -11.48 2.83 -9.85
CA VAL A 264 -12.64 3.19 -10.68
C VAL A 264 -13.28 4.51 -10.24
N LEU A 265 -13.35 4.77 -8.92
CA LEU A 265 -13.82 6.06 -8.41
C LEU A 265 -12.95 7.21 -8.91
N TRP A 266 -11.64 7.11 -8.72
CA TRP A 266 -10.71 8.17 -9.11
C TRP A 266 -10.62 8.33 -10.62
N ARG A 267 -10.79 7.24 -11.37
CA ARG A 267 -10.90 7.30 -12.83
C ARG A 267 -12.08 8.15 -13.26
N GLY A 268 -13.26 7.92 -12.68
CA GLY A 268 -14.44 8.74 -12.96
C GLY A 268 -14.23 10.22 -12.62
N ILE A 269 -13.59 10.52 -11.48
CA ILE A 269 -13.31 11.91 -11.06
C ILE A 269 -12.33 12.58 -12.03
N VAL A 270 -11.22 11.93 -12.36
CA VAL A 270 -10.20 12.51 -13.25
C VAL A 270 -10.72 12.66 -14.67
N ASP A 271 -11.46 11.68 -15.20
CA ASP A 271 -12.06 11.79 -16.53
C ASP A 271 -13.07 12.96 -16.60
N ASP A 272 -13.87 13.19 -15.55
CA ASP A 272 -14.84 14.29 -15.49
C ASP A 272 -14.17 15.67 -15.36
N VAL A 273 -13.12 15.78 -14.55
CA VAL A 273 -12.47 17.08 -14.24
C VAL A 273 -11.37 17.45 -15.24
N PHE A 274 -10.63 16.46 -15.73
CA PHE A 274 -9.38 16.65 -16.49
C PHE A 274 -9.33 15.92 -17.83
N GLY A 275 -10.41 15.24 -18.25
CA GLY A 275 -10.43 14.40 -19.46
C GLY A 275 -10.14 15.13 -20.78
N ASP A 276 -10.31 16.46 -20.82
CA ASP A 276 -10.03 17.29 -21.99
C ASP A 276 -8.59 17.82 -22.03
N LEU A 277 -7.78 17.57 -21.00
CA LEU A 277 -6.38 18.04 -20.96
C LEU A 277 -5.47 17.19 -21.86
N PRO A 278 -4.39 17.77 -22.42
CA PRO A 278 -3.32 16.99 -23.03
C PRO A 278 -2.79 15.91 -22.09
N GLY A 279 -2.47 14.73 -22.63
CA GLY A 279 -1.94 13.58 -21.88
C GLY A 279 -3.01 12.71 -21.20
N ALA A 280 -4.30 13.03 -21.32
CA ALA A 280 -5.36 12.27 -20.65
C ALA A 280 -5.49 10.82 -21.09
N GLU A 281 -5.18 10.49 -22.34
CA GLU A 281 -5.18 9.11 -22.82
C GLU A 281 -4.04 8.30 -22.18
N GLU A 282 -2.83 8.86 -22.16
CA GLU A 282 -1.62 8.21 -21.66
C GLU A 282 -1.56 8.16 -20.13
N PHE A 283 -2.21 9.09 -19.43
CA PHE A 283 -2.19 9.24 -17.96
C PHE A 283 -2.38 7.93 -17.22
N TRP A 284 -3.29 7.08 -17.70
CA TRP A 284 -3.63 5.79 -17.10
C TRP A 284 -2.52 4.73 -17.18
N THR A 285 -1.50 4.95 -18.01
CA THR A 285 -0.39 4.01 -18.23
C THR A 285 0.98 4.65 -18.04
N ALA A 286 1.04 5.97 -17.89
CA ALA A 286 2.29 6.73 -17.72
C ALA A 286 2.87 6.58 -16.30
N GLU A 287 4.20 6.73 -16.22
CA GLU A 287 4.94 6.87 -14.94
C GLU A 287 4.51 8.12 -14.18
N ARG A 288 4.44 9.26 -14.87
CA ARG A 288 3.92 10.53 -14.35
C ARG A 288 2.39 10.59 -14.45
N GLY A 289 1.73 9.55 -13.95
CA GLY A 289 0.29 9.39 -14.02
C GLY A 289 -0.19 8.25 -13.14
N PHE A 290 -1.32 7.64 -13.49
CA PHE A 290 -1.92 6.53 -12.75
C PHE A 290 -1.39 5.15 -13.17
N GLY A 291 -0.36 5.06 -14.02
CA GLY A 291 0.13 3.78 -14.54
C GLY A 291 0.52 2.77 -13.45
N GLY A 292 1.11 3.22 -12.34
CA GLY A 292 1.39 2.36 -11.18
C GLY A 292 0.10 1.81 -10.54
N PHE A 293 -0.91 2.65 -10.37
CA PHE A 293 -2.20 2.22 -9.81
C PHE A 293 -2.95 1.29 -10.79
N THR A 294 -2.91 1.56 -12.09
CA THR A 294 -3.42 0.66 -13.13
C THR A 294 -2.75 -0.71 -13.09
N ALA A 295 -1.42 -0.75 -12.94
CA ALA A 295 -0.67 -1.99 -12.78
C ALA A 295 -1.06 -2.74 -11.49
N ALA A 296 -1.29 -2.02 -10.39
CA ALA A 296 -1.76 -2.60 -9.13
C ALA A 296 -3.12 -3.31 -9.29
N VAL A 297 -4.06 -2.67 -9.98
CA VAL A 297 -5.38 -3.27 -10.27
C VAL A 297 -5.22 -4.48 -11.20
N GLY A 298 -4.38 -4.37 -12.24
CA GLY A 298 -4.05 -5.51 -13.11
C GLY A 298 -3.51 -6.71 -12.34
N ALA A 299 -2.56 -6.48 -11.42
CA ALA A 299 -1.98 -7.50 -10.56
C ALA A 299 -3.02 -8.13 -9.61
N SER A 300 -3.98 -7.34 -9.14
CA SER A 300 -5.10 -7.82 -8.32
C SER A 300 -5.95 -8.85 -9.09
N TYR A 301 -6.38 -8.53 -10.31
CA TYR A 301 -7.12 -9.47 -11.17
C TYR A 301 -6.30 -10.71 -11.52
N GLN A 302 -5.04 -10.54 -11.91
CA GLN A 302 -4.14 -11.64 -12.22
C GLN A 302 -3.96 -12.58 -11.02
N THR A 303 -3.84 -12.03 -9.82
CA THR A 303 -3.71 -12.82 -8.58
C THR A 303 -4.98 -13.61 -8.31
N LEU A 304 -6.16 -12.99 -8.35
CA LEU A 304 -7.43 -13.69 -8.11
C LEU A 304 -7.66 -14.79 -9.16
N MET A 305 -7.31 -14.55 -10.42
CA MET A 305 -7.35 -15.57 -11.47
C MET A 305 -6.32 -16.69 -11.23
N ARG A 306 -5.12 -16.35 -10.76
CA ARG A 306 -4.11 -17.34 -10.34
C ARG A 306 -4.65 -18.19 -9.20
N VAL A 307 -5.33 -17.63 -8.20
CA VAL A 307 -5.97 -18.40 -7.13
C VAL A 307 -6.94 -19.43 -7.69
N ILE A 308 -7.87 -19.00 -8.55
CA ILE A 308 -8.88 -19.89 -9.16
C ILE A 308 -8.22 -21.04 -9.94
N THR A 309 -7.17 -20.73 -10.67
CA THR A 309 -6.49 -21.68 -11.58
C THR A 309 -5.38 -22.49 -10.93
N THR A 310 -5.00 -22.20 -9.68
CA THR A 310 -3.90 -22.90 -9.01
C THR A 310 -4.22 -24.40 -8.90
N PRO A 311 -3.34 -25.29 -9.38
CA PRO A 311 -3.53 -26.74 -9.32
C PRO A 311 -3.15 -27.33 -7.95
N GLU A 312 -3.53 -28.59 -7.72
CA GLU A 312 -3.03 -29.34 -6.56
C GLU A 312 -1.58 -29.77 -6.76
N PRO A 313 -0.78 -29.94 -5.69
CA PRO A 313 0.52 -30.57 -5.78
C PRO A 313 0.41 -32.00 -6.35
N GLY A 314 1.32 -32.40 -7.22
CA GLY A 314 1.31 -33.73 -7.82
C GLY A 314 1.83 -33.81 -9.25
N GLY A 315 1.78 -35.01 -9.83
CA GLY A 315 2.15 -35.27 -11.21
C GLY A 315 0.96 -35.14 -12.16
N TYR A 316 1.18 -34.43 -13.27
CA TYR A 316 0.19 -34.17 -14.30
C TYR A 316 0.63 -34.74 -15.64
N SER A 317 -0.34 -35.28 -16.39
CA SER A 317 -0.14 -35.72 -17.78
C SER A 317 -1.21 -35.14 -18.69
N MET A 318 -0.80 -34.89 -19.94
CA MET A 318 -1.71 -34.41 -20.97
C MET A 318 -2.70 -35.51 -21.33
N THR A 319 -3.99 -35.27 -21.07
CA THR A 319 -5.07 -36.24 -21.29
C THR A 319 -6.12 -35.63 -22.22
N THR A 320 -6.67 -36.45 -23.11
CA THR A 320 -7.84 -36.07 -23.91
C THR A 320 -9.10 -36.36 -23.11
N ARG A 321 -9.88 -35.31 -22.83
CA ARG A 321 -11.17 -35.40 -22.13
C ARG A 321 -12.25 -36.00 -23.03
N ALA A 322 -13.39 -36.36 -22.44
CA ALA A 322 -14.51 -36.97 -23.17
C ALA A 322 -15.11 -36.07 -24.27
N ASP A 323 -14.93 -34.75 -24.16
CA ASP A 323 -15.35 -33.75 -25.16
C ASP A 323 -14.32 -33.54 -26.29
N GLY A 324 -13.24 -34.32 -26.32
CA GLY A 324 -12.15 -34.21 -27.30
C GLY A 324 -11.13 -33.12 -27.00
N THR A 325 -11.32 -32.30 -25.94
CA THR A 325 -10.35 -31.29 -25.54
C THR A 325 -9.16 -31.92 -24.83
N ARG A 326 -7.97 -31.34 -24.99
CA ARG A 326 -6.75 -31.79 -24.31
C ARG A 326 -6.47 -30.90 -23.10
N ALA A 327 -6.20 -31.52 -21.95
CA ALA A 327 -5.86 -30.79 -20.75
C ALA A 327 -4.85 -31.58 -19.89
N MET A 328 -4.07 -30.85 -19.10
CA MET A 328 -3.26 -31.46 -18.04
C MET A 328 -4.20 -31.95 -16.93
N MET A 329 -4.18 -33.25 -16.67
CA MET A 329 -5.00 -33.88 -15.64
C MET A 329 -4.08 -34.51 -14.59
N SER A 330 -4.51 -34.50 -13.32
CA SER A 330 -3.82 -35.19 -12.23
C SER A 330 -3.91 -36.71 -12.45
N GLY A 331 -2.84 -37.43 -12.16
CA GLY A 331 -2.79 -38.89 -12.36
C GLY A 331 -1.40 -39.48 -12.60
N GLY A 332 -0.34 -38.71 -12.34
CA GLY A 332 1.04 -39.07 -12.70
C GLY A 332 1.44 -38.46 -14.05
N GLY A 333 2.75 -38.26 -14.23
CA GLY A 333 3.32 -37.65 -15.43
C GLY A 333 4.62 -36.89 -15.15
N GLU A 334 5.28 -36.45 -16.22
CA GLU A 334 6.59 -35.77 -16.15
C GLU A 334 6.47 -34.34 -15.62
N VAL A 335 5.35 -33.67 -15.86
CA VAL A 335 5.09 -32.33 -15.30
C VAL A 335 4.68 -32.49 -13.85
N ARG A 336 5.47 -31.91 -12.94
CA ARG A 336 5.20 -31.94 -11.51
C ARG A 336 4.97 -30.55 -10.98
N VAL A 337 3.91 -30.41 -10.18
CA VAL A 337 3.65 -29.25 -9.35
C VAL A 337 4.05 -29.60 -7.93
N ASP A 338 4.91 -28.81 -7.31
CA ASP A 338 5.34 -29.05 -5.94
C ASP A 338 4.36 -28.46 -4.89
N GLY A 339 4.70 -28.61 -3.61
CA GLY A 339 3.87 -28.11 -2.51
C GLY A 339 3.93 -26.58 -2.29
N PHE A 340 4.86 -25.87 -2.92
CA PHE A 340 4.98 -24.42 -2.87
C PHE A 340 4.24 -23.73 -4.00
N ASP A 341 4.19 -24.34 -5.19
CA ASP A 341 3.44 -23.85 -6.35
C ASP A 341 1.98 -24.33 -6.34
N GLY A 342 1.75 -25.56 -5.90
CA GLY A 342 0.43 -26.15 -5.81
C GLY A 342 -0.29 -25.83 -4.51
N ARG A 343 -1.61 -25.99 -4.49
CA ARG A 343 -2.44 -25.80 -3.29
C ARG A 343 -3.43 -26.96 -3.17
N ALA A 344 -3.36 -27.70 -2.07
CA ALA A 344 -4.23 -28.86 -1.87
C ALA A 344 -5.68 -28.41 -1.66
N LEU A 345 -6.61 -28.97 -2.44
CA LEU A 345 -8.00 -28.49 -2.50
C LEU A 345 -8.79 -28.86 -1.25
N GLU A 346 -8.53 -30.06 -0.73
CA GLU A 346 -9.34 -30.64 0.34
C GLU A 346 -8.91 -30.19 1.74
N THR A 347 -9.90 -30.04 2.61
CA THR A 347 -9.71 -29.87 4.05
C THR A 347 -9.42 -31.24 4.67
N THR A 348 -8.49 -31.30 5.63
CA THR A 348 -8.11 -32.56 6.30
C THR A 348 -8.19 -32.43 7.81
N TRP A 349 -8.39 -33.57 8.47
CA TRP A 349 -8.56 -33.70 9.92
C TRP A 349 -7.65 -34.79 10.46
N ASP A 350 -7.21 -34.63 11.70
CA ASP A 350 -6.52 -35.64 12.48
C ASP A 350 -7.56 -36.61 13.05
N PHE A 351 -7.77 -37.73 12.35
CA PHE A 351 -8.69 -38.79 12.75
C PHE A 351 -8.20 -39.60 13.96
N ASP A 352 -6.91 -39.49 14.32
CA ASP A 352 -6.32 -40.19 15.47
C ASP A 352 -6.57 -39.44 16.79
N ALA A 353 -7.08 -38.21 16.73
CA ALA A 353 -7.39 -37.40 17.91
C ALA A 353 -8.66 -37.81 18.69
N GLY A 354 -9.21 -38.99 18.39
CA GLY A 354 -10.32 -39.60 19.12
C GLY A 354 -11.66 -38.92 18.88
N TYR A 355 -12.53 -38.85 19.91
CA TYR A 355 -13.90 -38.34 19.77
C TYR A 355 -13.98 -36.93 19.18
N TYR A 356 -12.98 -36.07 19.46
CA TYR A 356 -12.95 -34.68 19.03
C TYR A 356 -12.22 -34.46 17.69
N TRP A 357 -11.99 -35.51 16.88
CA TRP A 357 -11.29 -35.40 15.59
C TRP A 357 -11.84 -34.30 14.67
N PHE A 358 -13.15 -34.04 14.72
CA PHE A 358 -13.82 -33.01 13.91
C PHE A 358 -13.35 -31.58 14.24
N ASP A 359 -12.87 -31.34 15.46
CA ASP A 359 -12.27 -30.07 15.91
C ASP A 359 -10.76 -30.01 15.61
N GLN A 360 -10.16 -31.11 15.14
CA GLN A 360 -8.73 -31.25 14.94
C GLN A 360 -8.40 -31.17 13.45
N LEU A 361 -8.73 -30.04 12.83
CA LEU A 361 -8.31 -29.77 11.46
C LEU A 361 -6.78 -29.78 11.38
N GLU A 362 -6.22 -30.43 10.37
CA GLU A 362 -4.81 -30.33 10.04
C GLU A 362 -4.57 -29.18 9.05
N ARG A 363 -5.44 -29.10 8.04
CA ARG A 363 -5.38 -28.12 6.94
C ARG A 363 -6.79 -27.70 6.50
N VAL A 364 -6.99 -26.41 6.28
CA VAL A 364 -8.13 -25.88 5.52
C VAL A 364 -7.78 -25.89 4.03
N GLY A 365 -8.61 -26.58 3.26
CA GLY A 365 -8.42 -26.78 1.83
C GLY A 365 -8.54 -25.50 1.01
N TYR A 366 -7.78 -25.43 -0.08
CA TYR A 366 -7.74 -24.27 -0.97
C TYR A 366 -9.01 -24.06 -1.80
N PHE A 367 -9.96 -25.00 -1.74
CA PHE A 367 -11.29 -24.83 -2.30
C PHE A 367 -11.96 -23.51 -1.83
N TYR A 368 -11.81 -23.16 -0.55
CA TYR A 368 -12.41 -21.94 0.00
C TYR A 368 -11.77 -20.67 -0.58
N ASP A 369 -10.45 -20.62 -0.72
CA ASP A 369 -9.74 -19.52 -1.37
C ASP A 369 -10.26 -19.32 -2.81
N LYS A 370 -10.50 -20.40 -3.57
CA LYS A 370 -11.06 -20.29 -4.93
C LYS A 370 -12.47 -19.72 -4.94
N VAL A 371 -13.34 -20.14 -4.02
CA VAL A 371 -14.70 -19.61 -3.90
C VAL A 371 -14.67 -18.13 -3.53
N LEU A 372 -13.84 -17.75 -2.56
CA LEU A 372 -13.67 -16.34 -2.14
C LEU A 372 -13.13 -15.47 -3.29
N ALA A 373 -12.17 -15.97 -4.07
CA ALA A 373 -11.65 -15.24 -5.23
C ALA A 373 -12.75 -14.99 -6.28
N LEU A 374 -13.59 -15.98 -6.56
CA LEU A 374 -14.75 -15.82 -7.45
C LEU A 374 -15.77 -14.81 -6.89
N GLN A 375 -16.04 -14.86 -5.58
CA GLN A 375 -16.94 -13.91 -4.92
C GLN A 375 -16.42 -12.48 -5.07
N VAL A 376 -15.15 -12.24 -4.73
CA VAL A 376 -14.54 -10.90 -4.82
C VAL A 376 -14.48 -10.39 -6.25
N LEU A 377 -14.23 -11.25 -7.25
CA LEU A 377 -14.25 -10.87 -8.67
C LEU A 377 -15.63 -10.51 -9.20
N THR A 378 -16.69 -11.03 -8.58
CA THR A 378 -18.08 -10.87 -9.07
C THR A 378 -18.94 -9.96 -8.22
N ASP A 379 -18.45 -9.54 -7.06
CA ASP A 379 -19.16 -8.67 -6.13
C ASP A 379 -19.18 -7.22 -6.65
N PRO A 380 -20.37 -6.66 -6.94
CA PRO A 380 -20.53 -5.30 -7.46
C PRO A 380 -20.59 -4.23 -6.37
N THR A 381 -20.56 -4.60 -5.08
CA THR A 381 -20.73 -3.63 -3.99
C THR A 381 -19.49 -2.77 -3.80
N THR A 382 -19.67 -1.45 -3.80
CA THR A 382 -18.60 -0.48 -3.51
C THR A 382 -18.75 0.06 -2.10
N TYR A 383 -17.63 0.38 -1.44
CA TYR A 383 -17.67 1.13 -0.19
C TYR A 383 -16.68 2.28 -0.27
N PHE A 384 -17.20 3.49 -0.05
CA PHE A 384 -16.44 4.72 0.00
C PHE A 384 -16.83 5.47 1.27
N ILE A 385 -15.87 6.12 1.91
CA ILE A 385 -16.13 7.07 3.00
C ILE A 385 -15.87 8.46 2.46
N GLY A 386 -16.87 9.34 2.57
CA GLY A 386 -16.69 10.76 2.28
C GLY A 386 -15.92 11.42 3.42
N ARG A 387 -14.90 12.21 3.08
CA ARG A 387 -14.23 13.11 4.01
C ARG A 387 -14.78 14.51 3.76
N ASP A 388 -15.35 15.11 4.80
CA ASP A 388 -15.74 16.53 4.74
C ASP A 388 -14.47 17.37 4.87
N THR A 389 -14.13 18.11 3.81
CA THR A 389 -13.06 19.10 3.80
C THR A 389 -13.72 20.47 3.92
N GLY A 390 -14.37 20.70 5.06
CA GLY A 390 -15.02 21.97 5.40
C GLY A 390 -14.04 23.12 5.54
#